data_AF-A0A0H5RHU1-F1
#
_entry.id   AF-A0A0H5RHU1-F1
#
_cell.length_a   1.000
_cell.length_b   1.000
_cell.length_c   1.000
_cell.angle_alpha   90.00
_cell.angle_beta   90.00
_cell.angle_gamma   90.00
#
_symmetry.space_group_name_H-M   'P 1'
#
loop_
_entity.id
_entity.type
_entity.pdbx_description
1 polymer ?
#
loop_
_entity_poly.entity_id
_entity_poly.type
_entity_poly.pdbx_seq_one_letter_code
_entity_poly.pdbx_strand_id
1 'polypeptide(L)'
;MTRYRGGTYSHTVDTVVFTDGTSARTDLIRLNPNVEAYSLDFSGIAPTRPSRYETATWSAVRNLRSRSYEAEVDWIVRNSFPRLGTAELSRRVRAAGVPLGAANLAEHEAIAATQAAIWLFTNGLALDNRARNEPVRAYPDGDAIVFEFDGAPQLGGYTVELESTAAVSLVLQKSHDSVRWEDVAASGLNIAAGRGAHRRTLGVGSTVSSTRPGRGPQGYRYYRLTVLADRDALVRITDIQFWLNGSGTYANSDRVVHLYNYLTAGARAARRATTTPALSADDAVVEDGLVGPFRLRATDSAALAVSHGAVVDRTGRELTGPVNPGDEFFLRVSAVGQVTLTVRVPATPDGFGGRVITGIAQDGTSGLTPVVLVTPTQLELDFDVQFGAASTETLTRSA
;
A
#
# COMPACT_ATOMS: atom_id res chain seq x y z
N MET A 1 19.62 19.22 15.73
CA MET A 1 20.42 18.55 16.79
C MET A 1 19.53 18.41 18.02
N THR A 2 19.02 17.20 18.25
CA THR A 2 18.14 16.92 19.40
C THR A 2 18.82 15.82 20.21
N ARG A 3 19.11 16.14 21.47
CA ARG A 3 19.97 15.33 22.36
C ARG A 3 19.24 14.07 22.82
N TYR A 4 19.97 12.96 22.71
CA TYR A 4 19.64 11.58 23.05
C TYR A 4 19.61 11.34 24.57
N ARG A 5 18.63 10.58 25.08
CA ARG A 5 18.71 9.84 26.35
C ARG A 5 18.01 8.48 26.21
N GLY A 6 18.66 7.46 26.78
CA GLY A 6 18.49 6.03 26.49
C GLY A 6 17.14 5.40 26.83
N GLY A 7 16.86 4.33 26.08
CA GLY A 7 15.76 3.38 26.27
C GLY A 7 15.62 2.52 25.01
N THR A 8 16.30 1.36 25.00
CA THR A 8 16.14 0.19 24.10
C THR A 8 15.96 0.47 22.60
N TYR A 9 16.97 0.12 21.79
CA TYR A 9 16.79 -0.06 20.35
C TYR A 9 15.57 -0.97 20.10
N SER A 10 14.49 -0.41 19.57
CA SER A 10 13.49 -1.24 18.92
C SER A 10 14.05 -1.60 17.54
N HIS A 11 14.19 -2.90 17.28
CA HIS A 11 14.61 -3.52 16.01
C HIS A 11 13.62 -3.25 14.85
N THR A 12 12.65 -2.35 15.09
CA THR A 12 11.51 -2.00 14.25
C THR A 12 11.68 -0.69 13.49
N VAL A 13 12.71 0.11 13.81
CA VAL A 13 12.83 1.48 13.31
C VAL A 13 13.69 1.55 12.05
N ASP A 14 13.10 2.05 10.97
CA ASP A 14 13.77 2.45 9.74
C ASP A 14 13.54 3.95 9.46
N THR A 15 14.28 4.54 8.54
CA THR A 15 14.03 5.89 8.04
C THR A 15 13.59 5.83 6.59
N VAL A 16 12.39 6.34 6.33
CA VAL A 16 11.84 6.45 4.98
C VAL A 16 11.94 7.87 4.45
N VAL A 17 12.07 8.01 3.14
CA VAL A 17 12.14 9.26 2.38
C VAL A 17 10.90 9.37 1.50
N PHE A 18 10.24 10.52 1.52
CA PHE A 18 9.05 10.83 0.73
C PHE A 18 9.39 11.62 -0.54
N THR A 19 8.44 11.65 -1.47
CA THR A 19 8.57 12.35 -2.76
C THR A 19 8.79 13.87 -2.63
N ASP A 20 8.40 14.48 -1.51
CA ASP A 20 8.66 15.90 -1.20
C ASP A 20 10.08 16.15 -0.63
N GLY A 21 10.89 15.09 -0.50
CA GLY A 21 12.25 15.14 0.04
C GLY A 21 12.31 15.11 1.57
N THR A 22 11.17 15.11 2.27
CA THR A 22 11.14 14.91 3.72
C THR A 22 11.46 13.46 4.06
N SER A 23 11.88 13.22 5.31
CA SER A 23 12.17 11.88 5.82
C SER A 23 11.58 11.70 7.20
N ALA A 24 11.16 10.48 7.52
CA ALA A 24 10.65 10.16 8.84
C ALA A 24 11.12 8.79 9.32
N ARG A 25 11.23 8.68 10.64
CA ARG A 25 11.42 7.37 11.29
C ARG A 25 10.07 6.68 11.39
N THR A 26 10.04 5.40 11.03
CA THR A 26 8.86 4.55 11.18
C THR A 26 8.99 3.72 12.44
N ASP A 27 7.90 3.40 13.10
CA ASP A 27 7.91 2.52 14.27
C ASP A 27 6.58 1.78 14.41
N LEU A 28 6.63 0.64 15.10
CA LEU A 28 5.43 -0.10 15.52
C LEU A 28 5.13 0.26 16.97
N ILE A 29 4.03 0.99 17.18
CA ILE A 29 3.63 1.49 18.49
C ILE A 29 3.12 0.32 19.32
N ARG A 30 3.56 0.23 20.58
CA ARG A 30 3.04 -0.72 21.58
C ARG A 30 2.15 0.01 22.57
N LEU A 31 0.92 -0.48 22.75
CA LEU A 31 -0.09 0.01 23.70
C LEU A 31 -0.36 -1.02 24.80
N ASN A 32 -0.96 -0.63 25.91
CA ASN A 32 -1.29 -1.54 27.01
C ASN A 32 -2.69 -2.18 26.85
N PRO A 33 -2.86 -3.48 27.16
CA PRO A 33 -1.82 -4.48 27.44
C PRO A 33 -1.33 -5.17 26.16
N ASN A 34 -0.15 -4.78 25.65
CA ASN A 34 0.54 -5.34 24.48
C ASN A 34 -0.24 -5.34 23.16
N VAL A 35 -0.92 -4.24 22.83
CA VAL A 35 -1.55 -4.08 21.51
C VAL A 35 -0.60 -3.35 20.57
N GLU A 36 -0.42 -3.90 19.37
CA GLU A 36 0.42 -3.32 18.32
C GLU A 36 -0.40 -2.37 17.44
N ALA A 37 0.18 -1.23 17.08
CA ALA A 37 -0.51 -0.17 16.36
C ALA A 37 0.42 0.66 15.47
N TYR A 38 -0.15 1.29 14.44
CA TYR A 38 0.54 2.25 13.59
C TYR A 38 -0.03 3.66 13.75
N SER A 39 0.78 4.68 13.53
CA SER A 39 0.31 6.06 13.59
C SER A 39 -0.57 6.40 12.39
N LEU A 40 -1.68 7.09 12.64
CA LEU A 40 -2.57 7.67 11.63
C LEU A 40 -2.30 9.16 11.38
N ASP A 41 -1.34 9.73 12.09
CA ASP A 41 -0.96 11.13 11.95
C ASP A 41 0.56 11.26 11.93
N PHE A 42 1.10 11.65 10.78
CA PHE A 42 2.49 11.98 10.59
C PHE A 42 3.01 13.07 11.55
N SER A 43 2.15 14.02 11.95
CA SER A 43 2.50 15.08 12.90
C SER A 43 2.30 14.68 14.37
N GLY A 44 1.72 13.49 14.60
CA GLY A 44 1.48 12.93 15.92
C GLY A 44 2.79 12.55 16.62
N ILE A 45 2.78 12.61 17.95
CA ILE A 45 3.92 12.23 18.78
C ILE A 45 3.72 10.78 19.22
N ALA A 46 4.46 9.84 18.62
CA ALA A 46 4.41 8.45 19.04
C ALA A 46 4.77 8.33 20.54
N PRO A 47 3.97 7.59 21.33
CA PRO A 47 4.27 7.39 22.74
C PRO A 47 5.61 6.66 22.90
N THR A 48 6.40 7.08 23.89
CA THR A 48 7.75 6.51 24.11
C THR A 48 7.74 5.26 24.99
N ARG A 49 6.57 4.90 25.53
CA ARG A 49 6.34 3.76 26.43
C ARG A 49 4.97 3.15 26.13
N PRO A 50 4.75 1.87 26.49
CA PRO A 50 3.41 1.28 26.44
C PRO A 50 2.39 2.19 27.12
N SER A 51 1.48 2.73 26.32
CA SER A 51 0.53 3.78 26.73
C SER A 51 -0.87 3.22 26.81
N ARG A 52 -1.70 3.82 27.66
CA ARG A 52 -3.15 3.55 27.64
C ARG A 52 -3.73 4.12 26.36
N TYR A 53 -4.78 3.49 25.87
CA TYR A 53 -5.52 3.98 24.72
C TYR A 53 -7.01 3.93 24.99
N GLU A 54 -7.74 4.88 24.44
CA GLU A 54 -9.19 4.85 24.36
C GLU A 54 -9.58 4.47 22.94
N THR A 55 -10.49 3.51 22.80
CA THR A 55 -11.03 3.11 21.50
C THR A 55 -11.92 4.22 20.96
N ALA A 56 -11.76 4.49 19.66
CA ALA A 56 -12.50 5.51 18.94
C ALA A 56 -12.84 5.03 17.53
N THR A 57 -13.85 5.65 16.91
CA THR A 57 -14.19 5.40 15.50
C THR A 57 -13.28 6.21 14.58
N TRP A 58 -13.12 5.77 13.34
CA TRP A 58 -12.37 6.51 12.31
C TRP A 58 -12.78 7.99 12.21
N SER A 59 -14.08 8.27 12.29
CA SER A 59 -14.65 9.62 12.32
C SER A 59 -14.29 10.45 13.56
N ALA A 60 -13.80 9.86 14.64
CA ALA A 60 -13.35 10.61 15.80
C ALA A 60 -12.04 11.38 15.51
N VAL A 61 -11.20 10.83 14.62
CA VAL A 61 -9.88 11.36 14.26
C VAL A 61 -10.02 12.60 13.35
N ARG A 62 -9.71 13.80 13.87
CA ARG A 62 -10.01 15.09 13.21
C ARG A 62 -9.46 15.21 11.79
N ASN A 63 -8.23 14.75 11.52
CA ASN A 63 -7.60 14.81 10.18
C ASN A 63 -8.16 13.75 9.21
N LEU A 64 -8.93 12.77 9.70
CA LEU A 64 -9.52 11.70 8.90
C LEU A 64 -11.04 11.85 8.72
N ARG A 65 -11.69 12.75 9.47
CA ARG A 65 -13.14 13.02 9.42
C ARG A 65 -13.70 13.27 8.03
N SER A 66 -12.92 13.91 7.17
CA SER A 66 -13.32 14.26 5.80
C SER A 66 -12.84 13.25 4.75
N ARG A 67 -12.23 12.13 5.16
CA ARG A 67 -11.49 11.22 4.28
C ARG A 67 -11.97 9.77 4.39
N SER A 68 -12.61 9.29 3.34
CA SER A 68 -13.04 7.89 3.14
C SER A 68 -11.86 6.98 2.77
N TYR A 69 -10.91 6.79 3.69
CA TYR A 69 -9.77 5.88 3.53
C TYR A 69 -9.74 4.72 4.54
N GLU A 70 -10.81 4.53 5.31
CA GLU A 70 -10.90 3.46 6.33
C GLU A 70 -10.72 2.07 5.71
N ALA A 71 -11.32 1.82 4.53
CA ALA A 71 -11.22 0.55 3.82
C ALA A 71 -9.78 0.25 3.36
N GLU A 72 -9.07 1.27 2.84
CA GLU A 72 -7.67 1.11 2.46
C GLU A 72 -6.77 0.81 3.65
N VAL A 73 -6.96 1.51 4.76
CA VAL A 73 -6.16 1.28 5.97
C VAL A 73 -6.48 -0.06 6.62
N ASP A 74 -7.75 -0.48 6.67
CA ASP A 74 -8.14 -1.82 7.11
C ASP A 74 -7.46 -2.90 6.26
N TRP A 75 -7.50 -2.76 4.93
CA TRP A 75 -6.83 -3.70 4.02
C TRP A 75 -5.32 -3.76 4.27
N ILE A 76 -4.65 -2.61 4.44
CA ILE A 76 -3.20 -2.55 4.69
C ILE A 76 -2.87 -3.32 5.96
N VAL A 77 -3.57 -3.04 7.05
CA VAL A 77 -3.30 -3.62 8.37
C VAL A 77 -3.53 -5.14 8.38
N ARG A 78 -4.53 -5.63 7.65
CA ARG A 78 -4.77 -7.07 7.47
C ARG A 78 -3.68 -7.78 6.66
N ASN A 79 -3.11 -7.08 5.69
CA ASN A 79 -2.18 -7.64 4.70
C ASN A 79 -0.73 -7.23 4.93
N SER A 80 -0.38 -6.83 6.15
CA SER A 80 0.96 -6.36 6.51
C SER A 80 1.44 -6.92 7.86
N PHE A 81 2.65 -6.54 8.26
CA PHE A 81 3.20 -6.89 9.56
C PHE A 81 2.54 -6.06 10.67
N PRO A 82 2.37 -6.58 11.89
CA PRO A 82 2.64 -7.95 12.36
C PRO A 82 1.55 -8.98 12.07
N ARG A 83 0.41 -8.59 11.48
CA ARG A 83 -0.69 -9.53 11.23
C ARG A 83 -0.25 -10.72 10.37
N LEU A 84 0.54 -10.44 9.34
CA LEU A 84 1.29 -11.43 8.59
C LEU A 84 2.76 -11.39 9.04
N GLY A 85 3.28 -12.52 9.51
CA GLY A 85 4.71 -12.66 9.78
C GLY A 85 5.53 -12.43 8.52
N THR A 86 6.80 -12.04 8.66
CA THR A 86 7.66 -11.64 7.52
C THR A 86 7.82 -12.72 6.45
N ALA A 87 7.83 -14.00 6.84
CA ALA A 87 7.89 -15.12 5.89
C ALA A 87 6.61 -15.25 5.04
N GLU A 88 5.44 -15.15 5.67
CA GLU A 88 4.13 -15.16 5.00
C GLU A 88 4.01 -13.97 4.05
N LEU A 89 4.32 -12.78 4.54
CA LEU A 89 4.27 -11.55 3.77
C LEU A 89 5.21 -11.61 2.55
N SER A 90 6.44 -12.09 2.75
CA SER A 90 7.40 -12.28 1.65
C SER A 90 6.89 -13.28 0.61
N ARG A 91 6.22 -14.36 1.04
CA ARG A 91 5.61 -15.33 0.12
C ARG A 91 4.51 -14.69 -0.72
N ARG A 92 3.59 -13.94 -0.10
CA ARG A 92 2.49 -13.25 -0.81
C ARG A 92 3.01 -12.21 -1.80
N VAL A 93 3.99 -11.41 -1.40
CA VAL A 93 4.59 -10.38 -2.27
C VAL A 93 5.28 -11.02 -3.48
N ARG A 94 6.02 -12.14 -3.30
CA ARG A 94 6.60 -12.88 -4.42
C ARG A 94 5.54 -13.51 -5.32
N ALA A 95 4.47 -14.07 -4.75
CA ALA A 95 3.36 -14.63 -5.53
C ALA A 95 2.65 -13.56 -6.39
N ALA A 96 2.70 -12.30 -5.97
CA ALA A 96 2.23 -11.15 -6.76
C ALA A 96 3.22 -10.68 -7.84
N GLY A 97 4.33 -11.38 -8.05
CA GLY A 97 5.34 -11.05 -9.08
C GLY A 97 6.33 -9.96 -8.68
N VAL A 98 6.36 -9.54 -7.41
CA VAL A 98 7.25 -8.46 -6.94
C VAL A 98 8.64 -9.01 -6.60
N PRO A 99 9.74 -8.40 -7.09
CA PRO A 99 11.08 -8.96 -6.98
C PRO A 99 11.74 -8.67 -5.61
N LEU A 100 11.38 -9.43 -4.56
CA LEU A 100 12.03 -9.33 -3.24
C LEU A 100 13.38 -10.06 -3.11
N GLY A 101 13.73 -10.88 -4.10
CA GLY A 101 14.82 -11.86 -4.00
C GLY A 101 14.48 -13.05 -3.09
N ALA A 102 15.47 -13.91 -2.84
CA ALA A 102 15.26 -15.17 -2.11
C ALA A 102 15.08 -14.99 -0.59
N ALA A 103 15.72 -13.97 -0.01
CA ALA A 103 15.63 -13.70 1.41
C ALA A 103 14.30 -13.01 1.78
N ASN A 104 13.78 -13.33 2.97
CA ASN A 104 12.56 -12.71 3.48
C ASN A 104 12.80 -11.27 3.93
N LEU A 105 11.72 -10.50 3.99
CA LEU A 105 11.67 -9.17 4.59
C LEU A 105 12.15 -9.23 6.05
N ALA A 106 12.92 -8.23 6.46
CA ALA A 106 13.17 -7.97 7.87
C ALA A 106 11.97 -7.24 8.51
N GLU A 107 11.83 -7.31 9.84
CA GLU A 107 10.72 -6.68 10.55
C GLU A 107 10.71 -5.16 10.36
N HIS A 108 11.85 -4.49 10.48
CA HIS A 108 11.95 -3.03 10.25
C HIS A 108 11.56 -2.65 8.82
N GLU A 109 11.92 -3.45 7.80
CA GLU A 109 11.51 -3.21 6.41
C GLU A 109 9.99 -3.32 6.26
N ALA A 110 9.39 -4.33 6.91
CA ALA A 110 7.95 -4.55 6.88
C ALA A 110 7.18 -3.42 7.59
N ILE A 111 7.65 -3.02 8.77
CA ILE A 111 7.07 -1.91 9.57
C ILE A 111 7.17 -0.59 8.80
N ALA A 112 8.33 -0.32 8.19
CA ALA A 112 8.55 0.91 7.43
C ALA A 112 7.63 1.03 6.22
N ALA A 113 7.51 -0.03 5.42
CA ALA A 113 6.62 -0.05 4.28
C ALA A 113 5.14 0.07 4.69
N THR A 114 4.76 -0.56 5.80
CA THR A 114 3.37 -0.52 6.32
C THR A 114 3.02 0.88 6.79
N GLN A 115 3.87 1.50 7.62
CA GLN A 115 3.64 2.86 8.12
C GLN A 115 3.62 3.88 6.98
N ALA A 116 4.51 3.76 5.99
CA ALA A 116 4.51 4.61 4.81
C ALA A 116 3.23 4.45 3.97
N ALA A 117 2.74 3.21 3.80
CA ALA A 117 1.49 2.94 3.09
C ALA A 117 0.29 3.58 3.81
N ILE A 118 0.24 3.52 5.15
CA ILE A 118 -0.80 4.18 5.94
C ILE A 118 -0.74 5.71 5.77
N TRP A 119 0.45 6.32 5.81
CA TRP A 119 0.63 7.77 5.65
C TRP A 119 0.30 8.29 4.24
N LEU A 120 0.40 7.45 3.21
CA LEU A 120 -0.09 7.81 1.88
C LEU A 120 -1.58 8.18 1.93
N PHE A 121 -2.40 7.37 2.60
CA PHE A 121 -3.86 7.57 2.64
C PHE A 121 -4.28 8.55 3.74
N THR A 122 -3.62 8.52 4.89
CA THR A 122 -4.00 9.37 6.05
C THR A 122 -3.46 10.79 5.94
N ASN A 123 -2.23 10.97 5.45
CA ASN A 123 -1.54 12.26 5.40
C ASN A 123 -1.24 12.75 3.97
N GLY A 124 -1.38 11.91 2.94
CA GLY A 124 -1.03 12.27 1.56
C GLY A 124 0.48 12.20 1.27
N LEU A 125 1.25 11.52 2.13
CA LEU A 125 2.70 11.42 2.02
C LEU A 125 3.08 10.19 1.20
N ALA A 126 3.44 10.41 -0.06
CA ALA A 126 3.88 9.34 -0.95
C ALA A 126 5.37 9.03 -0.73
N LEU A 127 5.68 7.75 -0.46
CA LEU A 127 7.05 7.24 -0.39
C LEU A 127 7.79 7.51 -1.71
N ASP A 128 9.05 7.96 -1.67
CA ASP A 128 9.86 8.08 -2.88
C ASP A 128 10.27 6.68 -3.39
N ASN A 129 9.50 6.21 -4.37
CA ASN A 129 9.68 4.93 -5.06
C ASN A 129 10.19 5.11 -6.50
N ARG A 130 10.78 6.27 -6.82
CA ARG A 130 11.34 6.53 -8.15
C ARG A 130 12.68 5.83 -8.30
N ALA A 131 12.81 5.03 -9.36
CA ALA A 131 14.02 4.31 -9.67
C ALA A 131 15.12 5.31 -10.10
N ARG A 132 16.24 5.30 -9.41
CA ARG A 132 17.39 6.20 -9.63
C ARG A 132 18.30 5.76 -10.77
N ASN A 133 18.13 4.52 -11.23
CA ASN A 133 18.81 3.96 -12.39
C ASN A 133 18.03 4.17 -13.69
N GLU A 134 16.85 4.79 -13.63
CA GLU A 134 16.08 5.16 -14.81
C GLU A 134 16.31 6.64 -15.13
N PRO A 135 16.66 6.97 -16.38
CA PRO A 135 16.77 8.36 -16.79
C PRO A 135 15.38 9.00 -16.84
N VAL A 136 15.28 10.25 -16.36
CA VAL A 136 14.06 11.06 -16.52
C VAL A 136 13.86 11.52 -17.96
N ARG A 137 14.93 11.54 -18.76
CA ARG A 137 14.89 11.88 -20.18
C ARG A 137 15.97 11.14 -20.94
N ALA A 138 15.62 10.59 -22.10
CA ALA A 138 16.56 10.06 -23.07
C ALA A 138 16.29 10.69 -24.45
N TYR A 139 17.34 11.12 -25.16
CA TYR A 139 17.18 11.72 -26.49
C TYR A 139 18.43 11.52 -27.36
N PRO A 140 18.27 11.40 -28.69
CA PRO A 140 19.40 11.30 -29.60
C PRO A 140 20.16 12.65 -29.70
N ASP A 141 21.47 12.58 -29.87
CA ASP A 141 22.40 13.69 -30.08
C ASP A 141 23.51 13.22 -31.05
N GLY A 142 23.28 13.42 -32.35
CA GLY A 142 24.16 12.87 -33.40
C GLY A 142 24.25 11.34 -33.31
N ASP A 143 25.47 10.81 -33.27
CA ASP A 143 25.75 9.38 -33.11
C ASP A 143 25.68 8.92 -31.64
N ALA A 144 25.08 9.71 -30.74
CA ALA A 144 24.94 9.39 -29.34
C ALA A 144 23.49 9.42 -28.86
N ILE A 145 23.23 8.76 -27.74
CA ILE A 145 21.99 8.91 -26.97
C ILE A 145 22.36 9.52 -25.63
N VAL A 146 21.76 10.66 -25.30
CA VAL A 146 21.94 11.37 -24.02
C VAL A 146 20.87 10.93 -23.04
N PHE A 147 21.28 10.70 -21.81
CA PHE A 147 20.47 10.31 -20.66
C PHE A 147 20.62 11.35 -19.56
N GLU A 148 19.49 11.94 -19.17
CA GLU A 148 19.39 12.80 -17.99
C GLU A 148 18.74 12.01 -16.87
N PHE A 149 19.38 11.98 -15.71
CA PHE A 149 18.87 11.33 -14.50
C PHE A 149 18.30 12.35 -13.51
N ASP A 150 17.38 11.90 -12.66
CA ASP A 150 17.03 12.69 -11.49
C ASP A 150 18.16 12.60 -10.45
N GLY A 151 18.78 13.74 -10.15
CA GLY A 151 19.95 13.81 -9.30
C GLY A 151 21.24 13.39 -10.02
N ALA A 152 22.14 12.74 -9.28
CA ALA A 152 23.50 12.44 -9.72
C ALA A 152 23.87 10.99 -9.38
N PRO A 153 23.22 9.99 -10.00
CA PRO A 153 23.48 8.59 -9.70
C PRO A 153 24.87 8.16 -10.14
N GLN A 154 25.50 7.31 -9.33
CA GLN A 154 26.74 6.64 -9.71
C GLN A 154 26.40 5.35 -10.46
N LEU A 155 26.66 5.31 -11.77
CA LEU A 155 26.40 4.11 -12.57
C LEU A 155 27.49 3.05 -12.32
N GLY A 156 27.06 1.80 -12.12
CA GLY A 156 27.91 0.62 -12.08
C GLY A 156 28.04 -0.09 -13.43
N GLY A 157 27.16 0.23 -14.37
CA GLY A 157 27.24 -0.22 -15.75
C GLY A 157 25.91 -0.17 -16.48
N TYR A 158 25.92 -0.71 -17.69
CA TYR A 158 24.77 -0.71 -18.58
C TYR A 158 24.65 -2.02 -19.36
N THR A 159 23.41 -2.37 -19.70
CA THR A 159 23.06 -3.37 -20.70
C THR A 159 22.46 -2.63 -21.89
N VAL A 160 22.81 -3.06 -23.09
CA VAL A 160 22.28 -2.54 -24.35
C VAL A 160 21.78 -3.69 -25.19
N GLU A 161 20.55 -3.58 -25.67
CA GLU A 161 20.03 -4.44 -26.74
C GLU A 161 20.17 -3.69 -28.05
N LEU A 162 20.89 -4.29 -29.00
CA LEU A 162 21.10 -3.70 -30.30
C LEU A 162 21.07 -4.71 -31.44
N GLU A 163 20.84 -4.18 -32.62
CA GLU A 163 20.97 -4.86 -33.90
C GLU A 163 21.84 -4.01 -34.82
N SER A 164 22.87 -4.62 -35.41
CA SER A 164 23.79 -3.92 -36.30
C SER A 164 24.15 -4.75 -37.54
N THR A 165 24.30 -4.10 -38.70
CA THR A 165 24.82 -4.74 -39.92
C THR A 165 26.36 -4.82 -39.97
N ALA A 166 27.05 -4.09 -39.10
CA ALA A 166 28.51 -4.06 -39.01
C ALA A 166 28.99 -4.11 -37.54
N ALA A 167 30.31 -4.20 -37.33
CA ALA A 167 30.86 -4.06 -35.99
C ALA A 167 30.66 -2.64 -35.45
N VAL A 168 30.37 -2.52 -34.16
CA VAL A 168 30.08 -1.25 -33.47
C VAL A 168 30.89 -1.17 -32.19
N SER A 169 31.41 0.01 -31.90
CA SER A 169 32.01 0.34 -30.61
C SER A 169 31.12 1.32 -29.86
N LEU A 170 30.80 1.00 -28.61
CA LEU A 170 30.04 1.87 -27.72
C LEU A 170 30.95 2.45 -26.65
N VAL A 171 30.82 3.75 -26.36
CA VAL A 171 31.55 4.43 -25.29
C VAL A 171 30.58 5.25 -24.46
N LEU A 172 30.61 5.05 -23.14
CA LEU A 172 29.81 5.85 -22.22
C LEU A 172 30.60 7.09 -21.82
N GLN A 173 29.96 8.24 -21.90
CA GLN A 173 30.50 9.53 -21.46
C GLN A 173 29.65 10.11 -20.34
N LYS A 174 30.24 10.99 -19.54
CA LYS A 174 29.63 11.65 -18.38
C LYS A 174 29.77 13.16 -18.48
N SER A 175 28.82 13.90 -17.92
CA SER A 175 28.81 15.36 -17.94
C SER A 175 28.09 15.97 -16.73
N HIS A 176 28.57 17.12 -16.28
CA HIS A 176 27.89 17.94 -15.27
C HIS A 176 26.82 18.87 -15.86
N ASP A 177 27.00 19.32 -17.10
CA ASP A 177 26.26 20.42 -17.72
C ASP A 177 25.61 20.04 -19.06
N SER A 178 25.74 18.79 -19.52
CA SER A 178 25.32 18.27 -20.83
C SER A 178 26.04 18.91 -22.03
N VAL A 179 27.08 19.71 -21.80
CA VAL A 179 27.86 20.40 -22.83
C VAL A 179 29.28 19.84 -22.90
N ARG A 180 29.94 19.68 -21.75
CA ARG A 180 31.30 19.13 -21.65
C ARG A 180 31.23 17.66 -21.29
N TRP A 181 31.79 16.83 -22.17
CA TRP A 181 31.70 15.38 -22.07
C TRP A 181 33.07 14.76 -21.83
N GLU A 182 33.13 13.81 -20.90
CA GLU A 182 34.32 13.03 -20.59
C GLU A 182 34.03 11.54 -20.73
N ASP A 183 34.98 10.77 -21.25
CA ASP A 183 34.86 9.32 -21.31
C ASP A 183 34.82 8.72 -19.90
N VAL A 184 33.85 7.82 -19.68
CA VAL A 184 33.85 6.95 -18.52
C VAL A 184 34.93 5.90 -18.73
N ALA A 185 35.92 5.88 -17.83
CA ALA A 185 37.04 4.94 -17.89
C ALA A 185 36.54 3.49 -17.99
N ALA A 186 37.13 2.74 -18.92
CA ALA A 186 36.77 1.35 -19.21
C ALA A 186 35.27 1.12 -19.52
N SER A 187 34.59 2.09 -20.13
CA SER A 187 33.19 1.92 -20.60
C SER A 187 33.07 1.37 -22.02
N GLY A 188 34.18 1.31 -22.76
CA GLY A 188 34.25 0.83 -24.13
C GLY A 188 33.72 -0.61 -24.27
N LEU A 189 32.85 -0.82 -25.25
CA LEU A 189 32.24 -2.11 -25.57
C LEU A 189 32.23 -2.31 -27.09
N ASN A 190 33.00 -3.30 -27.57
CA ASN A 190 33.04 -3.65 -28.99
C ASN A 190 32.10 -4.82 -29.25
N ILE A 191 31.24 -4.67 -30.25
CA ILE A 191 30.15 -5.59 -30.58
C ILE A 191 30.25 -5.95 -32.06
N ALA A 192 30.22 -7.24 -32.38
CA ALA A 192 30.20 -7.71 -33.76
C ALA A 192 28.84 -7.44 -34.42
N ALA A 193 28.79 -7.53 -35.76
CA ALA A 193 27.53 -7.46 -36.48
C ALA A 193 26.54 -8.54 -36.01
N GLY A 194 25.25 -8.21 -36.04
CA GLY A 194 24.16 -9.06 -35.61
C GLY A 194 23.27 -8.40 -34.56
N ARG A 195 22.38 -9.21 -33.97
CA ARG A 195 21.44 -8.80 -32.92
C ARG A 195 21.81 -9.47 -31.60
N GLY A 196 21.82 -8.71 -30.51
CA GLY A 196 22.13 -9.26 -29.19
C GLY A 196 21.94 -8.28 -28.04
N ALA A 197 21.88 -8.84 -26.83
CA ALA A 197 21.97 -8.11 -25.58
C ALA A 197 23.42 -8.16 -25.08
N HIS A 198 24.00 -6.99 -24.83
CA HIS A 198 25.39 -6.85 -24.43
C HIS A 198 25.49 -6.09 -23.11
N ARG A 199 26.37 -6.53 -22.22
CA ARG A 199 26.52 -5.96 -20.88
C ARG A 199 27.91 -5.41 -20.66
N ARG A 200 28.01 -4.21 -20.11
CA ARG A 200 29.27 -3.57 -19.72
C ARG A 200 29.25 -3.14 -18.26
N THR A 201 30.13 -3.74 -17.46
CA THR A 201 30.42 -3.28 -16.09
C THR A 201 31.46 -2.17 -16.11
N LEU A 202 31.27 -1.18 -15.25
CA LEU A 202 32.17 -0.05 -15.07
C LEU A 202 33.03 -0.26 -13.83
N GLY A 203 34.25 0.28 -13.85
CA GLY A 203 35.14 0.21 -12.70
C GLY A 203 34.59 1.00 -11.51
N VAL A 204 34.85 0.53 -10.28
CA VAL A 204 34.52 1.27 -9.06
C VAL A 204 35.15 2.66 -9.14
N GLY A 205 34.36 3.70 -8.88
CA GLY A 205 34.86 5.09 -8.92
C GLY A 205 34.80 5.76 -10.30
N SER A 206 34.64 5.03 -11.40
CA SER A 206 34.70 5.56 -12.78
C SER A 206 33.67 6.67 -13.06
N THR A 207 32.53 6.60 -12.37
CA THR A 207 31.40 7.52 -12.50
C THR A 207 31.22 8.42 -11.28
N VAL A 208 32.21 8.51 -10.37
CA VAL A 208 32.15 9.43 -9.22
C VAL A 208 32.47 10.85 -9.68
N SER A 209 31.63 11.80 -9.30
CA SER A 209 31.86 13.23 -9.50
C SER A 209 32.31 13.93 -8.22
N SER A 210 31.79 13.52 -7.08
CA SER A 210 32.15 14.09 -5.79
C SER A 210 31.94 13.11 -4.65
N THR A 211 32.77 13.28 -3.62
CA THR A 211 32.64 12.60 -2.34
C THR A 211 32.41 13.68 -1.27
N ARG A 212 31.41 13.49 -0.41
CA ARG A 212 31.16 14.40 0.72
C ARG A 212 31.19 13.59 2.02
N PRO A 213 31.91 14.04 3.07
CA PRO A 213 31.88 13.37 4.36
C PRO A 213 30.44 13.20 4.85
N GLY A 214 30.06 11.98 5.23
CA GLY A 214 28.70 11.66 5.72
C GLY A 214 27.62 11.49 4.65
N ARG A 215 27.94 11.56 3.35
CA ARG A 215 27.05 11.17 2.25
C ARG A 215 27.75 10.16 1.34
N GLY A 216 26.98 9.26 0.73
CA GLY A 216 27.51 8.36 -0.29
C GLY A 216 28.12 9.14 -1.48
N PRO A 217 29.08 8.53 -2.21
CA PRO A 217 29.63 9.14 -3.42
C PRO A 217 28.51 9.47 -4.42
N GLN A 218 28.61 10.63 -5.06
CA GLN A 218 27.67 11.06 -6.11
C GLN A 218 28.31 10.87 -7.47
N GLY A 219 27.47 10.55 -8.47
CA GLY A 219 27.88 10.48 -9.87
C GLY A 219 27.49 11.72 -10.67
N TYR A 220 27.04 11.54 -11.90
CA TYR A 220 26.74 12.64 -12.82
C TYR A 220 25.24 12.65 -13.12
N ARG A 221 24.70 13.85 -13.42
CA ARG A 221 23.31 13.99 -13.86
C ARG A 221 23.13 13.55 -15.31
N TYR A 222 24.14 13.80 -16.14
CA TYR A 222 24.10 13.53 -17.56
C TYR A 222 25.11 12.45 -17.94
N TYR A 223 24.62 11.46 -18.68
CA TYR A 223 25.44 10.47 -19.35
C TYR A 223 25.07 10.44 -20.83
N ARG A 224 25.99 10.05 -21.71
CA ARG A 224 25.64 9.74 -23.10
C ARG A 224 26.35 8.51 -23.59
N LEU A 225 25.66 7.67 -24.34
CA LEU A 225 26.23 6.50 -24.98
C LEU A 225 26.53 6.86 -26.43
N THR A 226 27.81 6.97 -26.77
CA THR A 226 28.28 7.24 -28.13
C THR A 226 28.37 5.93 -28.90
N VAL A 227 27.82 5.92 -30.11
CA VAL A 227 27.84 4.80 -31.04
C VAL A 227 28.87 5.11 -32.14
N LEU A 228 29.91 4.30 -32.22
CA LEU A 228 30.96 4.42 -33.22
C LEU A 228 30.82 3.24 -34.17
N ALA A 229 30.42 3.52 -35.41
CA ALA A 229 30.23 2.51 -36.45
C ALA A 229 30.69 3.07 -37.81
N ASP A 230 30.87 2.18 -38.79
CA ASP A 230 31.11 2.59 -40.17
C ASP A 230 29.90 3.38 -40.71
N ARG A 231 30.14 4.34 -41.61
CA ARG A 231 29.10 5.27 -42.10
C ARG A 231 27.88 4.61 -42.73
N ASP A 232 28.07 3.43 -43.32
CA ASP A 232 27.00 2.68 -43.99
C ASP A 232 26.39 1.60 -43.09
N ALA A 233 26.83 1.51 -41.82
CA ALA A 233 26.30 0.56 -40.86
C ALA A 233 24.90 1.00 -40.38
N LEU A 234 23.94 0.09 -40.43
CA LEU A 234 22.64 0.28 -39.81
C LEU A 234 22.72 -0.22 -38.38
N VAL A 235 22.62 0.69 -37.41
CA VAL A 235 22.62 0.36 -35.98
C VAL A 235 21.29 0.77 -35.36
N ARG A 236 20.59 -0.20 -34.76
CA ARG A 236 19.35 0.02 -34.03
C ARG A 236 19.53 -0.40 -32.58
N ILE A 237 19.43 0.55 -31.66
CA ILE A 237 19.35 0.29 -30.23
C ILE A 237 17.87 0.17 -29.84
N THR A 238 17.50 -0.94 -29.22
CA THR A 238 16.11 -1.21 -28.82
C THR A 238 15.85 -1.00 -27.34
N ASP A 239 16.85 -1.26 -26.50
CA ASP A 239 16.73 -1.07 -25.05
C ASP A 239 18.10 -0.73 -24.43
N ILE A 240 18.08 0.10 -23.39
CA ILE A 240 19.25 0.41 -22.57
C ILE A 240 18.82 0.43 -21.11
N GLN A 241 19.50 -0.37 -20.30
CA GLN A 241 19.25 -0.46 -18.86
C GLN A 241 20.51 -0.16 -18.08
N PHE A 242 20.40 0.67 -17.05
CA PHE A 242 21.51 0.99 -16.16
C PHE A 242 21.34 0.30 -14.80
N TRP A 243 22.46 0.00 -14.15
CA TRP A 243 22.48 -0.33 -12.72
C TRP A 243 23.44 0.58 -11.99
N LEU A 244 23.20 0.78 -10.69
CA LEU A 244 23.98 1.69 -9.86
C LEU A 244 25.15 0.97 -9.19
N ASN A 245 26.19 1.73 -8.86
CA ASN A 245 27.28 1.29 -8.01
C ASN A 245 27.09 1.87 -6.60
N GLY A 246 27.13 1.01 -5.58
CA GLY A 246 27.15 1.44 -4.17
C GLY A 246 25.89 2.14 -3.64
N SER A 247 24.83 2.27 -4.44
CA SER A 247 23.53 2.84 -4.04
C SER A 247 22.39 1.88 -4.42
N GLY A 248 21.35 1.84 -3.58
CA GLY A 248 20.12 1.11 -3.90
C GLY A 248 19.38 1.74 -5.08
N THR A 249 18.49 0.97 -5.70
CA THR A 249 17.69 1.40 -6.86
C THR A 249 16.84 2.62 -6.51
N TYR A 250 16.42 2.74 -5.25
CA TYR A 250 15.55 3.79 -4.76
C TYR A 250 16.21 4.64 -3.66
N ALA A 251 15.53 5.70 -3.24
CA ALA A 251 15.91 6.47 -2.06
C ALA A 251 15.73 5.70 -0.76
N ASN A 252 14.74 4.81 -0.75
CA ASN A 252 14.44 3.86 0.30
C ASN A 252 15.05 2.50 -0.05
N SER A 253 15.09 1.55 0.89
CA SER A 253 15.51 0.19 0.54
C SER A 253 14.56 -0.43 -0.49
N ASP A 254 15.11 -1.19 -1.45
CA ASP A 254 14.32 -1.82 -2.53
C ASP A 254 13.16 -2.65 -1.97
N ARG A 255 13.40 -3.36 -0.86
CA ARG A 255 12.38 -4.16 -0.17
C ARG A 255 11.24 -3.33 0.43
N VAL A 256 11.56 -2.18 1.06
CA VAL A 256 10.54 -1.26 1.58
C VAL A 256 9.70 -0.72 0.42
N VAL A 257 10.32 -0.32 -0.69
CA VAL A 257 9.61 0.17 -1.88
C VAL A 257 8.70 -0.91 -2.47
N HIS A 258 9.21 -2.13 -2.63
CA HIS A 258 8.47 -3.26 -3.16
C HIS A 258 7.24 -3.61 -2.32
N LEU A 259 7.39 -3.69 -1.00
CA LEU A 259 6.27 -3.94 -0.10
C LEU A 259 5.28 -2.76 -0.08
N TYR A 260 5.77 -1.51 -0.04
CA TYR A 260 4.91 -0.33 -0.11
C TYR A 260 4.06 -0.31 -1.39
N ASN A 261 4.66 -0.61 -2.54
CA ASN A 261 3.95 -0.68 -3.82
C ASN A 261 2.90 -1.80 -3.81
N TYR A 262 3.24 -2.98 -3.28
CA TYR A 262 2.29 -4.09 -3.10
C TYR A 262 1.10 -3.68 -2.22
N LEU A 263 1.37 -3.07 -1.06
CA LEU A 263 0.33 -2.68 -0.12
C LEU A 263 -0.59 -1.58 -0.68
N THR A 264 -0.02 -0.55 -1.30
CA THR A 264 -0.82 0.55 -1.85
C THR A 264 -1.64 0.14 -3.07
N ALA A 265 -1.12 -0.79 -3.90
CA ALA A 265 -1.88 -1.37 -5.00
C ALA A 265 -3.08 -2.18 -4.49
N GLY A 266 -2.86 -3.06 -3.50
CA GLY A 266 -3.92 -3.87 -2.91
C GLY A 266 -4.97 -3.03 -2.18
N ALA A 267 -4.57 -2.01 -1.43
CA ALA A 267 -5.49 -1.07 -0.79
C ALA A 267 -6.39 -0.34 -1.81
N ARG A 268 -5.82 0.12 -2.93
CA ARG A 268 -6.59 0.76 -4.01
C ARG A 268 -7.52 -0.22 -4.72
N ALA A 269 -7.14 -1.49 -4.84
CA ALA A 269 -8.02 -2.53 -5.37
C ALA A 269 -9.17 -2.81 -4.40
N ALA A 270 -8.87 -2.90 -3.10
CA ALA A 270 -9.83 -3.07 -2.03
C ALA A 270 -10.89 -1.97 -2.03
N ARG A 271 -10.49 -0.69 -2.12
CA ARG A 271 -11.41 0.44 -2.22
C ARG A 271 -12.40 0.30 -3.38
N ARG A 272 -11.97 -0.22 -4.52
CA ARG A 272 -12.83 -0.41 -5.70
C ARG A 272 -13.79 -1.58 -5.53
N ALA A 273 -13.40 -2.60 -4.77
CA ALA A 273 -14.21 -3.77 -4.49
C ALA A 273 -15.18 -3.57 -3.31
N THR A 274 -14.82 -2.71 -2.35
CA THR A 274 -15.58 -2.54 -1.10
C THR A 274 -16.89 -1.80 -1.33
N THR A 275 -18.00 -2.45 -1.00
CA THR A 275 -19.32 -1.82 -0.91
C THR A 275 -19.63 -1.55 0.56
N THR A 276 -20.00 -0.30 0.89
CA THR A 276 -20.46 0.06 2.23
C THR A 276 -21.66 -0.81 2.60
N PRO A 277 -21.61 -1.56 3.72
CA PRO A 277 -22.73 -2.40 4.12
C PRO A 277 -24.01 -1.59 4.28
N ALA A 278 -25.03 -1.95 3.53
CA ALA A 278 -26.35 -1.33 3.57
C ALA A 278 -27.44 -2.39 3.43
N LEU A 279 -28.62 -2.06 3.96
CA LEU A 279 -29.81 -2.88 3.85
C LEU A 279 -30.71 -2.31 2.75
N SER A 280 -30.98 -3.08 1.69
CA SER A 280 -32.05 -2.76 0.72
C SER A 280 -33.37 -3.29 1.26
N ALA A 281 -34.38 -2.44 1.32
CA ALA A 281 -35.76 -2.78 1.65
C ALA A 281 -36.74 -2.38 0.53
N ASP A 282 -36.23 -2.20 -0.70
CA ASP A 282 -36.96 -1.58 -1.81
C ASP A 282 -38.25 -2.34 -2.18
N ASP A 283 -38.23 -3.66 -2.03
CA ASP A 283 -39.34 -4.58 -2.32
C ASP A 283 -40.00 -5.13 -1.05
N ALA A 284 -39.63 -4.62 0.14
CA ALA A 284 -40.03 -5.22 1.40
C ALA A 284 -41.50 -4.94 1.73
N VAL A 285 -42.25 -5.99 2.01
CA VAL A 285 -43.66 -5.95 2.44
C VAL A 285 -43.84 -6.68 3.76
N VAL A 286 -44.98 -6.44 4.42
CA VAL A 286 -45.41 -7.18 5.61
C VAL A 286 -46.55 -8.11 5.21
N GLU A 287 -46.33 -9.41 5.25
CA GLU A 287 -47.32 -10.44 4.88
C GLU A 287 -47.20 -11.63 5.84
N ASP A 288 -48.31 -12.06 6.44
CA ASP A 288 -48.40 -13.24 7.32
C ASP A 288 -47.32 -13.33 8.44
N GLY A 289 -46.93 -12.18 9.00
CA GLY A 289 -45.92 -12.10 10.07
C GLY A 289 -44.46 -12.20 9.59
N LEU A 290 -44.25 -12.17 8.26
CA LEU A 290 -42.96 -11.99 7.62
C LEU A 290 -42.80 -10.56 7.12
N VAL A 291 -41.61 -10.01 7.29
CA VAL A 291 -41.20 -8.69 6.79
C VAL A 291 -40.03 -8.89 5.83
N GLY A 292 -40.18 -8.48 4.57
CA GLY A 292 -39.14 -8.61 3.54
C GLY A 292 -39.70 -8.71 2.12
N PRO A 293 -38.87 -9.00 1.10
CA PRO A 293 -37.47 -9.37 1.20
C PRO A 293 -36.56 -8.19 1.54
N PHE A 294 -35.57 -8.45 2.39
CA PHE A 294 -34.41 -7.59 2.56
C PHE A 294 -33.23 -8.16 1.78
N ARG A 295 -32.35 -7.29 1.29
CA ARG A 295 -31.07 -7.69 0.68
C ARG A 295 -29.91 -6.97 1.35
N LEU A 296 -28.90 -7.73 1.77
CA LEU A 296 -27.67 -7.17 2.30
C LEU A 296 -26.77 -6.73 1.13
N ARG A 297 -26.53 -5.43 1.00
CA ARG A 297 -25.49 -4.88 0.12
C ARG A 297 -24.21 -4.74 0.92
N ALA A 298 -23.36 -5.76 0.92
CA ALA A 298 -22.06 -5.73 1.58
C ALA A 298 -21.00 -6.37 0.67
N THR A 299 -19.73 -6.27 1.05
CA THR A 299 -18.64 -6.91 0.29
C THR A 299 -18.47 -8.38 0.64
N ASP A 300 -18.71 -8.74 1.91
CA ASP A 300 -18.58 -10.10 2.42
C ASP A 300 -19.92 -10.61 2.96
N SER A 301 -20.01 -11.92 3.13
CA SER A 301 -21.13 -12.55 3.81
C SER A 301 -21.17 -12.14 5.29
N ALA A 302 -22.37 -11.98 5.84
CA ALA A 302 -22.55 -11.49 7.21
C ALA A 302 -23.50 -12.39 8.00
N ALA A 303 -23.21 -12.55 9.29
CA ALA A 303 -24.17 -13.14 10.21
C ALA A 303 -25.26 -12.11 10.53
N LEU A 304 -26.51 -12.54 10.60
CA LEU A 304 -27.67 -11.70 10.88
C LEU A 304 -28.31 -12.14 12.19
N ALA A 305 -28.67 -11.19 13.04
CA ALA A 305 -29.43 -11.43 14.26
C ALA A 305 -30.52 -10.36 14.41
N VAL A 306 -31.71 -10.74 14.87
CA VAL A 306 -32.81 -9.81 15.11
C VAL A 306 -33.12 -9.78 16.60
N SER A 307 -33.37 -8.58 17.14
CA SER A 307 -33.69 -8.38 18.57
C SER A 307 -34.91 -9.20 19.04
N HIS A 308 -35.91 -9.37 18.17
CA HIS A 308 -37.12 -10.14 18.45
C HIS A 308 -37.56 -10.89 17.19
N GLY A 309 -37.83 -12.19 17.33
CA GLY A 309 -38.21 -13.06 16.22
C GLY A 309 -37.05 -13.86 15.65
N ALA A 310 -37.06 -14.12 14.34
CA ALA A 310 -36.02 -14.90 13.66
C ALA A 310 -35.72 -14.36 12.26
N VAL A 311 -34.48 -14.53 11.80
CA VAL A 311 -34.09 -14.28 10.41
C VAL A 311 -34.31 -15.56 9.61
N VAL A 312 -35.07 -15.48 8.50
CA VAL A 312 -35.49 -16.64 7.71
C VAL A 312 -35.25 -16.45 6.22
N ASP A 313 -35.17 -17.55 5.48
CA ASP A 313 -35.12 -17.54 4.02
C ASP A 313 -36.52 -17.37 3.40
N ARG A 314 -36.60 -17.32 2.07
CA ARG A 314 -37.87 -17.23 1.31
C ARG A 314 -38.87 -18.36 1.56
N THR A 315 -38.43 -19.48 2.13
CA THR A 315 -39.28 -20.62 2.49
C THR A 315 -39.74 -20.57 3.95
N GLY A 316 -39.33 -19.53 4.69
CA GLY A 316 -39.58 -19.41 6.12
C GLY A 316 -38.67 -20.30 6.98
N ARG A 317 -37.60 -20.87 6.43
CA ARG A 317 -36.64 -21.63 7.23
C ARG A 317 -35.65 -20.67 7.89
N GLU A 318 -35.38 -20.87 9.16
CA GLU A 318 -34.43 -20.04 9.91
C GLU A 318 -33.01 -20.13 9.33
N LEU A 319 -32.40 -18.97 9.14
CA LEU A 319 -31.03 -18.81 8.65
C LEU A 319 -30.08 -18.83 9.86
N THR A 320 -29.26 -19.87 9.97
CA THR A 320 -28.29 -20.04 11.06
C THR A 320 -26.83 -19.76 10.65
N GLY A 321 -26.59 -19.50 9.36
CA GLY A 321 -25.28 -19.22 8.78
C GLY A 321 -25.18 -17.80 8.21
N PRO A 322 -23.98 -17.39 7.76
CA PRO A 322 -23.80 -16.09 7.12
C PRO A 322 -24.57 -16.02 5.80
N VAL A 323 -25.16 -14.85 5.54
CA VAL A 323 -25.91 -14.54 4.31
C VAL A 323 -24.96 -13.88 3.31
N ASN A 324 -24.96 -14.32 2.05
CA ASN A 324 -24.09 -13.71 1.03
C ASN A 324 -24.63 -12.36 0.59
N PRO A 325 -23.77 -11.45 0.10
CA PRO A 325 -24.21 -10.21 -0.52
C PRO A 325 -25.24 -10.45 -1.63
N GLY A 326 -26.35 -9.71 -1.58
CA GLY A 326 -27.44 -9.79 -2.54
C GLY A 326 -28.47 -10.90 -2.30
N ASP A 327 -28.19 -11.88 -1.44
CA ASP A 327 -29.16 -12.91 -1.06
C ASP A 327 -30.36 -12.28 -0.33
N GLU A 328 -31.55 -12.78 -0.63
CA GLU A 328 -32.78 -12.36 0.02
C GLU A 328 -32.97 -13.06 1.38
N PHE A 329 -33.37 -12.28 2.37
CA PHE A 329 -33.80 -12.78 3.67
C PHE A 329 -35.03 -12.03 4.18
N PHE A 330 -35.72 -12.62 5.13
CA PHE A 330 -36.95 -12.10 5.73
C PHE A 330 -36.82 -12.11 7.24
N LEU A 331 -37.58 -11.23 7.90
CA LEU A 331 -37.70 -11.21 9.36
C LEU A 331 -39.06 -11.81 9.74
N ARG A 332 -39.06 -12.88 10.52
CA ARG A 332 -40.26 -13.37 11.19
C ARG A 332 -40.39 -12.67 12.52
N VAL A 333 -41.44 -11.88 12.70
CA VAL A 333 -41.63 -11.04 13.89
C VAL A 333 -43.03 -11.24 14.49
N SER A 334 -43.13 -11.25 15.81
CA SER A 334 -44.39 -11.42 16.54
C SER A 334 -44.87 -10.08 17.11
N ALA A 335 -45.82 -9.45 16.43
CA ALA A 335 -46.65 -8.32 16.91
C ALA A 335 -45.94 -7.00 17.30
N VAL A 336 -44.62 -6.88 17.15
CA VAL A 336 -43.87 -5.62 17.33
C VAL A 336 -43.84 -4.82 16.02
N GLY A 337 -44.04 -3.50 16.07
CA GLY A 337 -43.93 -2.59 14.90
C GLY A 337 -42.51 -2.07 14.63
N GLN A 338 -41.53 -2.48 15.44
CA GLN A 338 -40.13 -2.13 15.27
C GLN A 338 -39.24 -3.27 15.79
N VAL A 339 -38.18 -3.59 15.05
CA VAL A 339 -37.11 -4.49 15.48
C VAL A 339 -35.76 -3.92 15.10
N THR A 340 -34.74 -4.22 15.90
CA THR A 340 -33.34 -3.96 15.52
C THR A 340 -32.77 -5.22 14.85
N LEU A 341 -32.25 -5.05 13.64
CA LEU A 341 -31.47 -6.05 12.92
C LEU A 341 -29.98 -5.74 13.08
N THR A 342 -29.27 -6.67 13.72
CA THR A 342 -27.83 -6.62 13.90
C THR A 342 -27.14 -7.42 12.79
N VAL A 343 -26.35 -6.73 11.98
CA VAL A 343 -25.53 -7.31 10.90
C VAL A 343 -24.08 -7.38 11.35
N ARG A 344 -23.52 -8.58 11.28
CA ARG A 344 -22.20 -8.92 11.80
C ARG A 344 -21.30 -9.41 10.66
N VAL A 345 -20.50 -8.50 10.09
CA VAL A 345 -19.58 -8.82 9.00
C VAL A 345 -18.25 -9.31 9.58
N PRO A 346 -17.86 -10.56 9.34
CA PRO A 346 -16.67 -11.15 9.95
C PRO A 346 -15.41 -10.47 9.42
N ALA A 347 -14.42 -10.33 10.29
CA ALA A 347 -13.13 -9.76 9.95
C ALA A 347 -12.20 -10.84 9.34
N THR A 348 -12.61 -11.48 8.25
CA THR A 348 -11.81 -12.52 7.58
C THR A 348 -10.50 -11.94 7.00
N PRO A 349 -9.44 -12.75 6.85
CA PRO A 349 -8.15 -12.29 6.32
C PRO A 349 -8.22 -11.73 4.89
N ASP A 350 -9.17 -12.23 4.09
CA ASP A 350 -9.37 -11.86 2.68
C ASP A 350 -10.66 -11.05 2.45
N GLY A 351 -11.37 -10.68 3.53
CA GLY A 351 -12.59 -9.87 3.49
C GLY A 351 -12.33 -8.37 3.70
N PHE A 352 -13.32 -7.56 3.34
CA PHE A 352 -13.35 -6.10 3.40
C PHE A 352 -14.27 -5.56 4.52
N GLY A 353 -14.84 -6.44 5.34
CA GLY A 353 -15.88 -6.12 6.32
C GLY A 353 -15.43 -5.72 7.72
N GLY A 354 -14.18 -5.36 7.97
CA GLY A 354 -13.73 -4.97 9.32
C GLY A 354 -13.86 -3.49 9.63
N ARG A 355 -13.80 -3.14 10.92
CA ARG A 355 -13.53 -1.77 11.36
C ARG A 355 -12.06 -1.62 11.74
N VAL A 356 -11.50 -0.46 11.40
CA VAL A 356 -10.27 0.00 12.03
C VAL A 356 -10.63 0.47 13.44
N ILE A 357 -10.11 -0.20 14.48
CA ILE A 357 -10.10 0.44 15.80
C ILE A 357 -9.05 1.53 15.73
N THR A 358 -9.53 2.77 15.82
CA THR A 358 -8.63 3.88 16.08
C THR A 358 -8.46 4.02 17.59
N GLY A 359 -7.23 4.26 18.04
CA GLY A 359 -6.93 4.54 19.43
C GLY A 359 -6.41 5.95 19.57
N ILE A 360 -6.70 6.61 20.68
CA ILE A 360 -5.92 7.78 21.09
C ILE A 360 -4.92 7.31 22.15
N ALA A 361 -3.64 7.25 21.78
CA ALA A 361 -2.60 6.96 22.76
C ALA A 361 -2.43 8.15 23.72
N GLN A 362 -2.55 7.90 25.01
CA GLN A 362 -2.31 8.89 26.07
C GLN A 362 -0.94 8.65 26.72
N ASP A 363 0.01 9.55 26.52
CA ASP A 363 1.20 9.67 27.36
C ASP A 363 1.03 10.94 28.20
N GLY A 364 0.99 10.82 29.53
CA GLY A 364 0.35 11.76 30.47
C GLY A 364 0.78 13.25 30.46
N THR A 365 1.65 13.67 29.53
CA THR A 365 2.06 15.07 29.30
C THR A 365 2.21 15.47 27.83
N SER A 366 2.10 14.54 26.87
CA SER A 366 2.31 14.79 25.42
C SER A 366 1.10 14.30 24.64
N GLY A 367 0.75 15.05 23.58
CA GLY A 367 -0.55 14.99 22.91
C GLY A 367 -1.02 13.62 22.44
N LEU A 368 -2.33 13.58 22.18
CA LEU A 368 -3.09 12.45 21.67
C LEU A 368 -2.60 12.04 20.27
N THR A 369 -2.03 10.83 20.14
CA THR A 369 -1.67 10.28 18.82
C THR A 369 -2.76 9.32 18.34
N PRO A 370 -3.46 9.63 17.23
CA PRO A 370 -4.40 8.71 16.64
C PRO A 370 -3.62 7.55 16.04
N VAL A 371 -3.99 6.33 16.43
CA VAL A 371 -3.36 5.10 15.96
C VAL A 371 -4.40 4.16 15.36
N VAL A 372 -3.99 3.27 14.47
CA VAL A 372 -4.77 2.11 14.05
C VAL A 372 -4.22 0.87 14.75
N LEU A 373 -5.09 0.10 15.40
CA LEU A 373 -4.73 -1.18 15.99
C LEU A 373 -4.58 -2.26 14.91
N VAL A 374 -3.62 -3.16 15.10
CA VAL A 374 -3.37 -4.27 14.16
C VAL A 374 -4.33 -5.46 14.39
N THR A 375 -5.13 -5.40 15.45
CA THR A 375 -6.13 -6.43 15.76
C THR A 375 -7.39 -6.23 14.91
N PRO A 376 -7.75 -7.18 14.02
CA PRO A 376 -8.99 -7.10 13.27
C PRO A 376 -10.18 -7.17 14.21
N THR A 377 -11.17 -6.30 14.01
CA THR A 377 -12.42 -6.34 14.77
C THR A 377 -13.58 -6.55 13.82
N GLN A 378 -14.54 -7.37 14.25
CA GLN A 378 -15.79 -7.59 13.54
C GLN A 378 -16.52 -6.25 13.37
N LEU A 379 -17.11 -6.02 12.19
CA LEU A 379 -18.05 -4.91 12.01
C LEU A 379 -19.43 -5.38 12.45
N GLU A 380 -19.99 -4.66 13.42
CA GLU A 380 -21.37 -4.82 13.88
C GLU A 380 -22.13 -3.54 13.50
N LEU A 381 -23.25 -3.72 12.79
CA LEU A 381 -24.14 -2.65 12.35
C LEU A 381 -25.54 -2.97 12.82
N ASP A 382 -26.17 -2.00 13.47
CA ASP A 382 -27.56 -2.11 13.87
C ASP A 382 -28.44 -1.27 12.94
N PHE A 383 -29.46 -1.90 12.39
CA PHE A 383 -30.49 -1.27 11.58
C PHE A 383 -31.80 -1.30 12.36
N ASP A 384 -32.36 -0.14 12.63
CA ASP A 384 -33.72 -0.03 13.15
C ASP A 384 -34.71 -0.21 11.99
N VAL A 385 -35.43 -1.33 12.02
CA VAL A 385 -36.44 -1.68 11.02
C VAL A 385 -37.81 -1.36 11.60
N GLN A 386 -38.49 -0.37 11.02
CA GLN A 386 -39.84 0.03 11.38
C GLN A 386 -40.83 -0.40 10.30
N PHE A 387 -41.98 -0.93 10.70
CA PHE A 387 -43.00 -1.40 9.78
C PHE A 387 -44.40 -1.24 10.39
N GLY A 388 -45.40 -1.01 9.53
CA GLY A 388 -46.79 -0.88 9.97
C GLY A 388 -47.32 -2.20 10.52
N ALA A 389 -48.11 -2.15 11.60
CA ALA A 389 -48.86 -3.32 12.05
C ALA A 389 -49.78 -3.79 10.92
N ALA A 390 -49.81 -5.11 10.66
CA ALA A 390 -50.77 -5.69 9.74
C ALA A 390 -52.17 -5.24 10.18
N SER A 391 -52.84 -4.43 9.37
CA SER A 391 -54.21 -4.02 9.60
C SER A 391 -55.08 -5.26 9.60
N THR A 392 -55.45 -5.74 10.78
CA THR A 392 -56.50 -6.74 10.97
C THR A 392 -57.84 -6.09 10.61
N GLU A 393 -58.10 -5.85 9.33
CA GLU A 393 -59.47 -5.68 8.85
C GLU A 393 -60.15 -7.05 8.97
N THR A 394 -60.67 -7.28 10.17
CA THR A 394 -61.67 -8.29 10.41
C THR A 394 -62.90 -7.84 9.63
N LEU A 395 -63.12 -8.41 8.45
CA LEU A 395 -64.42 -8.44 7.79
C LEU A 395 -65.37 -9.28 8.65
N THR A 396 -65.85 -8.69 9.75
CA THR A 396 -67.03 -9.19 10.46
C THR A 396 -68.25 -8.88 9.59
N ARG A 397 -68.70 -9.91 8.86
CA ARG A 397 -70.08 -10.01 8.37
C ARG A 397 -71.05 -9.71 9.51
N SER A 398 -72.08 -8.92 9.25
CA SER A 398 -73.34 -8.96 9.98
C SER A 398 -74.50 -8.62 9.06
N ALA A 399 -75.45 -9.57 8.99
CA ALA A 399 -76.76 -9.63 8.33
C ALA A 399 -76.80 -9.60 6.79
#